data_AF-A0A6F8PW54-F1
#
_entry.id   AF-A0A6F8PW54-F1
#
_cell.length_a   1.000
_cell.length_b   1.000
_cell.length_c   1.000
_cell.angle_alpha   90.00
_cell.angle_beta   90.00
_cell.angle_gamma   90.00
#
_symmetry.space_group_name_H-M   'P 1'
#
loop_
_entity.id
_entity.type
_entity.pdbx_description
1 polymer ?
#
loop_
_entity_poly.entity_id
_entity_poly.type
_entity_poly.pdbx_seq_one_letter_code
_entity_poly.pdbx_strand_id
1 'polypeptide(L)'
;MKTMTLKALFISATLAVAANVQAADDVYGQCLADARNIVETTVKDGSTAAKALEQKTTVAQCFAELDKIEAKYGDKTRALNPSSVMSAEDKLKWSKLFNAIDAKKFTGQEYRFAAYYRSMPHMSF
;
A
#
# COMPACT_ATOMS: atom_id res chain seq x y z
N MET A 1 -48.23 16.73 -1.51
CA MET A 1 -47.35 15.96 -0.60
C MET A 1 -46.14 15.49 -1.40
N LYS A 2 -44.97 15.47 -0.75
CA LYS A 2 -43.59 15.56 -1.27
C LYS A 2 -43.24 14.55 -2.38
N THR A 3 -42.86 15.05 -3.55
CA THR A 3 -42.06 14.32 -4.55
C THR A 3 -40.63 14.22 -4.05
N MET A 4 -40.31 13.10 -3.40
CA MET A 4 -38.95 12.79 -2.98
C MET A 4 -38.09 12.58 -4.23
N THR A 5 -37.22 13.55 -4.50
CA THR A 5 -36.26 13.55 -5.60
C THR A 5 -35.37 12.32 -5.54
N LEU A 6 -35.43 11.52 -6.60
CA LEU A 6 -34.57 10.36 -6.93
C LEU A 6 -33.05 10.68 -7.00
N LYS A 7 -32.65 11.92 -6.71
CA LYS A 7 -31.25 12.36 -6.64
C LYS A 7 -30.52 11.95 -5.34
N ALA A 8 -31.24 11.44 -4.35
CA ALA A 8 -30.66 11.03 -3.06
C ALA A 8 -30.09 9.60 -3.03
N LEU A 9 -30.26 8.81 -4.09
CA LEU A 9 -29.84 7.39 -4.11
C LEU A 9 -28.41 7.16 -4.64
N PHE A 10 -27.68 8.23 -4.99
CA PHE A 10 -26.32 8.14 -5.54
C PHE A 10 -25.23 8.77 -4.64
N ILE A 11 -25.52 8.99 -3.36
CA ILE A 11 -24.55 9.60 -2.42
C ILE A 11 -24.43 8.73 -1.16
N SER A 12 -23.91 7.51 -1.31
CA SER A 12 -23.48 6.70 -0.15
C SER A 12 -22.82 5.38 -0.59
N ALA A 13 -21.69 5.47 -1.31
CA ALA A 13 -20.82 4.31 -1.52
C ALA A 13 -19.32 4.66 -1.63
N THR A 14 -18.87 5.72 -0.96
CA THR A 14 -17.43 5.95 -0.72
C THR A 14 -17.15 6.02 0.79
N LEU A 15 -17.66 5.04 1.52
CA LEU A 15 -17.27 4.76 2.91
C LEU A 15 -16.26 3.60 2.98
N ALA A 16 -15.38 3.49 1.98
CA ALA A 16 -14.35 2.45 1.91
C ALA A 16 -12.92 2.95 2.20
N VAL A 17 -12.74 4.17 2.73
CA VAL A 17 -11.38 4.67 3.10
C VAL A 17 -11.25 4.98 4.60
N ALA A 18 -12.33 4.91 5.39
CA ALA A 18 -12.31 5.29 6.81
C ALA A 18 -11.67 4.23 7.74
N ALA A 19 -11.28 3.06 7.26
CA ALA A 19 -10.71 2.00 8.10
C ALA A 19 -9.19 2.12 8.37
N ASN A 20 -8.50 3.17 7.91
CA ASN A 20 -7.03 3.25 8.04
C ASN A 20 -6.48 4.52 8.71
N VAL A 21 -7.34 5.47 9.12
CA VAL A 21 -6.86 6.70 9.80
C VAL A 21 -6.38 6.44 11.23
N GLN A 22 -6.84 5.37 11.89
CA GLN A 22 -6.40 5.01 13.24
C GLN A 22 -5.10 4.19 13.29
N ALA A 23 -4.57 3.75 12.14
CA ALA A 23 -3.29 3.04 12.04
C ALA A 23 -2.12 3.94 11.58
N ALA A 24 -2.39 5.20 11.23
CA ALA A 24 -1.38 6.08 10.62
C ALA A 24 -0.33 6.64 11.61
N ASP A 25 -0.46 6.35 12.90
CA ASP A 25 0.47 6.81 13.94
C ASP A 25 1.57 5.79 14.29
N ASP A 26 1.54 4.57 13.72
CA ASP A 26 2.60 3.58 13.88
C ASP A 26 3.46 3.42 12.62
N VAL A 27 4.66 2.86 12.77
CA VAL A 27 5.63 2.69 11.67
C VAL A 27 5.03 1.83 10.55
N TYR A 28 4.26 0.79 10.89
CA TYR A 28 3.60 -0.09 9.93
C TYR A 28 2.65 0.70 9.01
N GLY A 29 1.71 1.45 9.59
CA GLY A 29 0.74 2.24 8.83
C GLY A 29 1.40 3.34 8.02
N GLN A 30 2.45 3.97 8.55
CA GLN A 30 3.23 4.98 7.82
C GLN A 30 3.96 4.39 6.62
N CYS A 31 4.54 3.18 6.73
CA CYS A 31 5.12 2.48 5.59
C CYS A 31 4.10 2.25 4.47
N LEU A 32 2.88 1.81 4.81
CA LEU A 32 1.81 1.61 3.82
C LEU A 32 1.32 2.94 3.22
N ALA A 33 1.25 4.00 4.02
CA ALA A 33 0.83 5.32 3.56
C ALA A 33 1.85 5.94 2.59
N ASP A 34 3.14 5.89 2.91
CA ASP A 34 4.20 6.37 2.03
C ASP A 34 4.21 5.63 0.69
N ALA A 35 4.10 4.30 0.72
CA ALA A 35 4.07 3.47 -0.48
C ALA A 35 2.89 3.84 -1.40
N ARG A 36 1.69 3.99 -0.82
CA ARG A 36 0.50 4.41 -1.55
C ARG A 36 0.67 5.80 -2.15
N ASN A 37 1.18 6.76 -1.39
CA ASN A 37 1.45 8.11 -1.90
C ASN A 37 2.42 8.06 -3.10
N ILE A 38 3.48 7.24 -3.02
CA ILE A 38 4.41 7.05 -4.13
C ILE A 38 3.70 6.52 -5.37
N VAL A 39 2.87 5.48 -5.24
CA VAL A 39 2.14 4.89 -6.37
C VAL A 39 1.15 5.89 -6.96
N GLU A 40 0.35 6.55 -6.13
CA GLU A 40 -0.65 7.54 -6.55
C GLU A 40 0.00 8.74 -7.25
N THR A 41 1.06 9.31 -6.68
CA THR A 41 1.85 10.38 -7.32
C THR A 41 2.51 9.89 -8.59
N THR A 42 2.96 8.63 -8.65
CA THR A 42 3.53 8.08 -9.89
C THR A 42 2.49 8.02 -11.00
N VAL A 43 1.26 7.59 -10.71
CA VAL A 43 0.16 7.57 -11.69
C VAL A 43 -0.20 8.99 -12.12
N LYS A 44 -0.35 9.91 -11.18
CA LYS A 44 -0.86 11.25 -11.42
C LYS A 44 0.19 12.18 -12.04
N ASP A 45 1.32 12.30 -11.38
CA ASP A 45 2.32 13.35 -11.63
C ASP A 45 3.61 12.77 -12.24
N GLY A 46 3.80 11.45 -12.17
CA GLY A 46 4.92 10.72 -12.76
C GLY A 46 6.05 10.39 -11.79
N SER A 47 6.98 9.53 -12.24
CA SER A 47 8.05 9.00 -11.40
C SER A 47 9.00 10.05 -10.84
N THR A 48 9.24 11.16 -11.55
CA THR A 48 10.09 12.27 -11.05
C THR A 48 9.45 12.94 -9.84
N ALA A 49 8.14 13.21 -9.89
CA ALA A 49 7.40 13.77 -8.76
C ALA A 49 7.36 12.79 -7.57
N ALA A 50 7.10 11.51 -7.84
CA ALA A 50 7.09 10.49 -6.80
C ALA A 50 8.44 10.35 -6.07
N LYS A 51 9.56 10.48 -6.80
CA LYS A 51 10.91 10.45 -6.22
C LYS A 51 11.28 11.68 -5.41
N ALA A 52 10.57 12.79 -5.60
CA ALA A 52 10.74 14.00 -4.81
C ALA A 52 9.91 14.00 -3.51
N LEU A 53 9.05 13.00 -3.29
CA LEU A 53 8.26 12.89 -2.07
C LEU A 53 9.16 12.64 -0.86
N GLU A 54 8.95 13.42 0.19
CA GLU A 54 9.46 13.09 1.52
C GLU A 54 8.68 11.89 2.08
N GLN A 55 9.40 10.85 2.45
CA GLN A 55 8.82 9.65 3.04
C GLN A 55 8.89 9.76 4.57
N LYS A 56 7.76 9.52 5.25
CA LYS A 56 7.69 9.62 6.72
C LYS A 56 8.52 8.55 7.41
N THR A 57 8.66 7.39 6.78
CA THR A 57 9.51 6.29 7.27
C THR A 57 10.62 5.97 6.27
N THR A 58 11.71 5.43 6.78
CA THR A 58 12.77 4.85 5.97
C THR A 58 12.41 3.42 5.54
N VAL A 59 13.01 2.95 4.46
CA VAL A 59 12.92 1.54 4.03
C VAL A 59 13.38 0.59 5.14
N ALA A 60 14.44 0.94 5.87
CA ALA A 60 14.95 0.14 6.98
C ALA A 60 13.94 -0.01 8.13
N GLN A 61 13.21 1.06 8.46
CA GLN A 61 12.13 0.99 9.46
C GLN A 61 10.99 0.04 9.02
N CYS A 62 10.65 0.02 7.72
CA CYS A 62 9.65 -0.90 7.21
C CYS A 62 10.12 -2.36 7.21
N PHE A 63 11.40 -2.61 6.92
CA PHE A 63 11.98 -3.95 7.07
C PHE A 63 11.97 -4.41 8.54
N ALA A 64 12.26 -3.52 9.50
CA ALA A 64 12.17 -3.86 10.90
C ALA A 64 10.74 -4.28 11.33
N GLU A 65 9.69 -3.67 10.77
CA GLU A 65 8.31 -4.13 10.99
C GLU A 65 8.04 -5.50 10.36
N LEU A 66 8.63 -5.77 9.21
CA LEU A 66 8.53 -7.07 8.53
C LEU A 66 9.23 -8.17 9.36
N ASP A 67 10.41 -7.89 9.88
CA ASP A 67 11.18 -8.79 10.76
C ASP A 67 10.40 -9.13 12.04
N LYS A 68 9.67 -8.17 12.62
CA LYS A 68 8.80 -8.43 13.79
C LYS A 68 7.71 -9.46 13.49
N ILE A 69 7.18 -9.48 12.27
CA ILE A 69 6.18 -10.49 11.86
C ILE A 69 6.87 -11.84 11.69
N GLU A 70 8.02 -11.88 11.01
CA GLU A 70 8.76 -13.12 10.76
C GLU A 70 9.28 -13.77 12.05
N ALA A 71 9.71 -12.97 13.02
CA ALA A 71 10.24 -13.45 14.30
C ALA A 71 9.25 -14.34 15.07
N LYS A 72 7.93 -14.16 14.88
CA LYS A 72 6.89 -15.01 15.49
C LYS A 72 6.99 -16.48 15.05
N TYR A 73 7.59 -16.74 13.89
CA TYR A 73 7.68 -18.05 13.28
C TYR A 73 9.07 -18.68 13.44
N GLY A 74 10.06 -17.91 13.90
CA GLY A 74 11.41 -18.38 14.25
C GLY A 74 12.06 -19.20 13.12
N ASP A 75 12.62 -20.35 13.47
CA ASP A 75 13.31 -21.22 12.50
C ASP A 75 12.40 -21.81 11.40
N LYS A 76 11.07 -21.71 11.52
CA LYS A 76 10.14 -22.21 10.50
C LYS A 76 10.20 -21.43 9.19
N THR A 77 10.72 -20.20 9.22
CA THR A 77 10.93 -19.39 8.00
C THR A 77 12.30 -19.65 7.36
N ARG A 78 13.20 -20.35 8.04
CA ARG A 78 14.57 -20.60 7.53
C ARG A 78 14.51 -21.46 6.27
N ALA A 79 15.09 -20.96 5.19
CA ALA A 79 15.11 -21.62 3.87
C ALA A 79 13.74 -21.87 3.23
N LEU A 80 12.67 -21.30 3.79
CA LEU A 80 11.32 -21.35 3.25
C LEU A 80 10.84 -19.93 2.95
N ASN A 81 9.90 -19.79 2.02
CA ASN A 81 9.17 -18.55 1.90
C ASN A 81 8.39 -18.33 3.22
N PRO A 82 8.60 -17.23 3.97
CA PRO A 82 7.96 -17.02 5.26
C PRO A 82 6.42 -17.15 5.22
N SER A 83 5.83 -16.78 4.08
CA SER A 83 4.38 -16.86 3.86
C SER A 83 3.79 -18.30 3.80
N SER A 84 4.62 -19.35 3.80
CA SER A 84 4.18 -20.75 3.80
C SER A 84 3.85 -21.28 5.21
N VAL A 85 4.43 -20.67 6.25
CA VAL A 85 4.28 -21.07 7.65
C VAL A 85 3.51 -20.04 8.49
N MET A 86 3.24 -18.87 7.90
CA MET A 86 2.48 -17.79 8.52
C MET A 86 0.98 -18.13 8.64
N SER A 87 0.35 -17.59 9.69
CA SER A 87 -1.11 -17.48 9.73
C SER A 87 -1.61 -16.60 8.58
N ALA A 88 -2.89 -16.74 8.19
CA ALA A 88 -3.47 -15.94 7.12
C ALA A 88 -3.40 -14.43 7.41
N GLU A 89 -3.58 -14.02 8.68
CA GLU A 89 -3.51 -12.62 9.10
C GLU A 89 -2.09 -12.06 8.99
N ASP A 90 -1.09 -12.75 9.54
CA ASP A 90 0.30 -12.29 9.48
C ASP A 90 0.83 -12.32 8.04
N LYS A 91 0.42 -13.31 7.24
CA LYS A 91 0.74 -13.37 5.81
C LYS A 91 0.23 -12.14 5.06
N LEU A 92 -0.99 -11.68 5.36
CA LEU A 92 -1.55 -10.48 4.76
C LEU A 92 -0.77 -9.23 5.18
N LYS A 93 -0.43 -9.08 6.46
CA LYS A 93 0.37 -7.95 6.96
C LYS A 93 1.78 -7.94 6.34
N TRP A 94 2.42 -9.10 6.30
CA TRP A 94 3.72 -9.30 5.69
C TRP A 94 3.70 -8.92 4.20
N SER A 95 2.72 -9.42 3.44
CA SER A 95 2.59 -9.09 2.01
C SER A 95 2.40 -7.60 1.76
N LYS A 96 1.59 -6.92 2.59
CA LYS A 96 1.39 -5.47 2.48
C LYS A 96 2.68 -4.70 2.74
N LEU A 97 3.43 -5.06 3.80
CA LEU A 97 4.72 -4.43 4.09
C LEU A 97 5.74 -4.69 3.00
N PHE A 98 5.82 -5.92 2.48
CA PHE A 98 6.74 -6.29 1.41
C PHE A 98 6.49 -5.44 0.16
N ASN A 99 5.23 -5.34 -0.28
CA ASN A 99 4.85 -4.48 -1.41
C ASN A 99 5.12 -3.00 -1.13
N ALA A 100 4.87 -2.54 0.11
CA ALA A 100 5.15 -1.16 0.49
C ALA A 100 6.64 -0.82 0.43
N ILE A 101 7.49 -1.72 0.91
CA ILE A 101 8.95 -1.60 0.82
C ILE A 101 9.39 -1.50 -0.64
N ASP A 102 8.85 -2.37 -1.50
CA ASP A 102 9.15 -2.36 -2.93
C ASP A 102 8.77 -1.02 -3.58
N ALA A 103 7.57 -0.51 -3.31
CA ALA A 103 7.12 0.79 -3.80
C ALA A 103 7.98 1.95 -3.27
N LYS A 104 8.35 1.93 -1.97
CA LYS A 104 9.23 2.92 -1.35
C LYS A 104 10.63 2.97 -1.97
N LYS A 105 11.08 1.83 -2.51
CA LYS A 105 12.33 1.71 -3.29
C LYS A 105 12.15 2.09 -4.76
N PHE A 106 10.96 2.50 -5.19
CA PHE A 106 10.59 2.72 -6.59
C PHE A 106 10.80 1.45 -7.44
N THR A 107 10.48 0.31 -6.86
CA THR A 107 10.57 -1.04 -7.43
C THR A 107 9.26 -1.80 -7.21
N GLY A 108 9.25 -3.09 -7.55
CA GLY A 108 8.04 -3.91 -7.47
C GLY A 108 7.05 -3.66 -8.61
N GLN A 109 6.10 -4.58 -8.72
CA GLN A 109 5.17 -4.59 -9.86
C GLN A 109 4.20 -3.41 -9.83
N GLU A 110 3.64 -3.06 -8.67
CA GLU A 110 2.66 -1.97 -8.56
C GLU A 110 3.24 -0.63 -9.00
N TYR A 111 4.41 -0.25 -8.49
CA TYR A 111 5.08 0.99 -8.91
C TYR A 111 5.48 0.93 -10.39
N ARG A 112 6.00 -0.21 -10.88
CA ARG A 112 6.38 -0.34 -12.30
C ARG A 112 5.18 -0.21 -13.23
N PHE A 113 4.05 -0.81 -12.88
CA PHE A 113 2.81 -0.66 -13.63
C PHE A 113 2.29 0.76 -13.57
N ALA A 114 2.32 1.43 -12.41
CA ALA A 114 1.96 2.83 -12.30
C ALA A 114 2.81 3.72 -13.21
N ALA A 115 4.14 3.53 -13.20
CA ALA A 115 5.06 4.28 -14.05
C ALA A 115 4.84 3.98 -15.55
N TYR A 116 4.66 2.70 -15.90
CA TYR A 116 4.53 2.24 -17.27
C TYR A 116 3.19 2.63 -17.90
N TYR A 117 2.06 2.31 -17.26
CA TYR A 117 0.74 2.60 -17.83
C TYR A 117 0.42 4.09 -17.86
N ARG A 118 1.01 4.91 -16.99
CA ARG A 118 0.96 6.39 -17.16
C ARG A 118 1.57 6.81 -18.49
N SER A 119 2.67 6.20 -18.91
CA SER A 119 3.33 6.52 -20.19
C SER A 119 2.53 6.07 -21.42
N MET A 120 1.43 5.34 -21.22
CA MET A 120 0.52 4.88 -22.28
C MET A 120 -0.90 5.43 -22.07
N PRO A 121 -1.17 6.68 -22.45
CA PRO A 121 -2.45 7.35 -22.21
C PRO A 121 -3.65 6.79 -23.00
N HIS A 122 -3.51 5.64 -23.68
CA HIS A 122 -4.54 5.06 -24.56
C HIS A 122 -5.22 3.80 -24.01
N MET A 123 -4.81 3.31 -22.84
CA MET A 123 -5.48 2.19 -22.16
C MET A 123 -6.21 2.71 -20.93
N SER A 124 -7.36 3.34 -21.15
CA SER A 124 -8.35 3.56 -20.09
C SER A 124 -8.97 2.21 -19.74
N PHE A 125 -8.83 1.78 -18.49
CA PHE A 125 -9.65 0.72 -17.88
C PHE A 125 -10.80 1.37 -17.11
#